data_AF-A0A1Y3EWZ6-F1
#
_entry.id   AF-A0A1Y3EWZ6-F1
#
_cell.length_a   1.000
_cell.length_b   1.000
_cell.length_c   1.000
_cell.angle_alpha   90.00
_cell.angle_beta   90.00
_cell.angle_gamma   90.00
#
_symmetry.space_group_name_H-M   'P 1'
#
loop_
_entity.id
_entity.type
_entity.pdbx_description
1 polymer ?
#
loop_
_entity_poly.entity_id
_entity_poly.type
_entity_poly.pdbx_seq_one_letter_code
_entity_poly.pdbx_strand_id
1 'polypeptide(L)'
;MDVRNRREFVKQILKIQSTPEFVRNVCLMAHVDHGKTTLADSLISANGIISQKMIGTLRYMDSLAEEQQRGITMKSSSISLLYRNECMLR
;
A
#
# COMPACT_ATOMS: atom_id res chain seq x y z
N MET A 1 8.06 -8.17 10.61
CA MET A 1 6.97 -8.99 10.00
C MET A 1 7.38 -10.45 10.09
N ASP A 2 6.70 -11.25 10.93
CA ASP A 2 7.00 -12.68 11.16
C ASP A 2 6.77 -13.50 9.88
N VAL A 3 7.76 -14.30 9.49
CA VAL A 3 7.81 -15.07 8.24
C VAL A 3 6.64 -16.08 8.14
N ARG A 4 6.08 -16.48 9.29
CA ARG A 4 4.93 -17.39 9.37
C ARG A 4 3.63 -16.79 8.80
N ASN A 5 3.47 -15.47 8.87
CA ASN A 5 2.24 -14.80 8.41
C ASN A 5 2.20 -14.61 6.88
N ARG A 6 3.35 -14.65 6.22
CA ARG A 6 3.46 -14.37 4.77
C ARG A 6 2.78 -15.44 3.93
N ARG A 7 2.87 -16.72 4.33
CA ARG A 7 2.21 -17.83 3.62
C ARG A 7 0.69 -17.76 3.72
N GLU A 8 0.18 -17.42 4.90
CA GLU A 8 -1.26 -17.30 5.13
C GLU A 8 -1.85 -16.10 4.36
N PHE A 9 -1.13 -14.98 4.34
CA PHE A 9 -1.47 -13.81 3.54
C PHE A 9 -1.56 -14.14 2.04
N VAL A 10 -0.58 -14.86 1.50
CA VAL A 10 -0.58 -15.28 0.08
C VAL A 10 -1.77 -16.19 -0.23
N LYS A 11 -2.09 -17.16 0.65
CA LYS A 11 -3.27 -18.02 0.47
C LYS A 11 -4.57 -17.21 0.42
N GLN A 12 -4.71 -16.22 1.29
CA GLN A 12 -5.89 -15.34 1.32
C GLN A 12 -6.02 -14.53 0.02
N ILE A 13 -4.91 -13.97 -0.47
CA ILE A 13 -4.90 -13.24 -1.75
C ILE A 13 -5.30 -14.16 -2.90
N LEU A 14 -4.73 -15.37 -2.99
CA LEU A 14 -5.07 -16.33 -4.04
C LEU A 14 -6.57 -16.69 -4.04
N LYS A 15 -7.16 -16.83 -2.84
CA LYS A 15 -8.60 -17.06 -2.70
C LYS A 15 -9.41 -15.87 -3.20
N ILE A 16 -9.05 -14.64 -2.81
CA ILE A 16 -9.75 -13.41 -3.22
C ILE A 16 -9.59 -13.15 -4.72
N GLN A 17 -8.44 -13.50 -5.30
CA GLN A 17 -8.14 -13.33 -6.73
C GLN A 17 -9.11 -14.14 -7.62
N SER A 18 -9.66 -15.25 -7.11
CA SER A 18 -10.68 -16.05 -7.81
C SER A 18 -12.06 -15.40 -7.84
N THR A 19 -12.29 -14.39 -6.98
CA THR A 19 -13.58 -13.71 -6.80
C THR A 19 -13.44 -12.22 -7.14
N PRO A 20 -13.67 -11.80 -8.40
CA PRO A 20 -13.38 -10.44 -8.86
C PRO A 20 -14.21 -9.35 -8.15
N GLU A 21 -15.37 -9.70 -7.59
CA GLU A 21 -16.24 -8.78 -6.85
C GLU A 21 -15.56 -8.13 -5.63
N PHE A 22 -14.58 -8.82 -5.04
CA PHE A 22 -13.82 -8.35 -3.88
C PHE A 22 -12.49 -7.68 -4.25
N VAL A 23 -12.14 -7.58 -5.53
CA VAL A 23 -10.90 -6.96 -5.99
C VAL A 23 -11.17 -5.53 -6.44
N ARG A 24 -10.44 -4.56 -5.87
CA ARG A 24 -10.52 -3.14 -6.24
C ARG A 24 -9.16 -2.67 -6.74
N ASN A 25 -9.10 -2.32 -8.03
CA ASN A 25 -7.95 -1.69 -8.63
C ASN A 25 -8.11 -0.18 -8.52
N VAL A 26 -7.23 0.47 -7.76
CA VAL A 26 -7.26 1.92 -7.52
C VAL A 26 -5.93 2.51 -7.98
N CYS A 27 -5.99 3.64 -8.68
CA CYS A 27 -4.82 4.42 -9.09
C CYS A 27 -4.92 5.82 -8.48
N LEU A 28 -3.82 6.29 -7.89
CA LEU A 28 -3.73 7.64 -7.33
C LEU A 28 -3.12 8.57 -8.38
N MET A 29 -3.92 9.51 -8.90
CA MET A 29 -3.48 10.54 -9.84
C MET A 29 -3.71 11.92 -9.23
N ALA A 30 -2.69 12.77 -9.25
CA ALA A 30 -2.76 14.14 -8.77
C ALA A 30 -1.59 14.97 -9.33
N HIS A 31 -1.70 16.28 -9.24
CA HIS A 31 -0.64 17.22 -9.60
C HIS A 31 0.59 17.08 -8.69
N VAL A 32 1.75 17.55 -9.15
CA VAL A 32 3.01 17.53 -8.38
C VAL A 32 2.78 18.23 -7.02
N ASP A 33 3.42 17.71 -5.98
CA ASP A 33 3.31 18.19 -4.59
C ASP A 33 1.93 18.08 -3.90
N HIS A 34 0.94 17.42 -4.52
CA HIS A 34 -0.36 17.15 -3.89
C HIS A 34 -0.36 15.96 -2.90
N GLY A 35 0.81 15.52 -2.42
CA GLY A 35 0.90 14.50 -1.37
C GLY A 35 0.42 13.09 -1.76
N LYS A 36 0.44 12.72 -3.05
CA LYS A 36 0.06 11.37 -3.53
C LYS A 36 0.81 10.26 -2.78
N THR A 37 2.12 10.40 -2.66
CA THR A 37 2.99 9.42 -2.02
C THR A 37 2.71 9.34 -0.52
N THR A 38 2.42 10.48 0.12
CA THR A 38 2.03 10.53 1.53
C THR A 38 0.69 9.83 1.78
N LEU A 39 -0.28 9.98 0.86
CA LEU A 39 -1.55 9.25 0.93
C LEU A 39 -1.33 7.74 0.76
N ALA A 40 -0.49 7.34 -0.20
CA ALA A 40 -0.15 5.93 -0.40
C ALA A 40 0.51 5.34 0.85
N ASP A 41 1.51 6.02 1.42
CA ASP A 41 2.17 5.59 2.66
C ASP A 41 1.18 5.45 3.82
N SER A 42 0.19 6.36 3.92
CA SER A 42 -0.86 6.28 4.94
C SER A 42 -1.71 5.01 4.79
N LEU A 43 -2.08 4.63 3.57
CA LEU A 43 -2.81 3.38 3.29
C LEU A 43 -1.97 2.14 3.65
N ILE A 44 -0.68 2.17 3.35
CA ILE A 44 0.27 1.09 3.67
C ILE A 44 0.42 0.96 5.19
N SER A 45 0.47 2.09 5.91
CA SER A 45 0.56 2.10 7.37
C SER A 45 -0.72 1.61 8.03
N ALA A 46 -1.89 1.97 7.48
CA ALA A 46 -3.18 1.46 7.97
C ALA A 46 -3.28 -0.08 7.87
N ASN A 47 -2.60 -0.69 6.90
CA ASN A 47 -2.50 -2.15 6.76
C ASN A 47 -1.40 -2.79 7.64
N GLY A 48 -0.71 -2.01 8.47
CA GLY A 48 0.34 -2.49 9.38
C GLY A 48 1.63 -2.90 8.67
N ILE A 49 1.82 -2.51 7.40
CA ILE A 49 3.02 -2.83 6.62
C ILE A 49 4.18 -1.88 7.01
N ILE A 50 3.88 -0.61 7.28
CA ILE A 50 4.86 0.39 7.76
C ILE A 50 4.39 1.03 9.07
N SER A 51 5.35 1.44 9.92
CA SER A 51 5.06 2.20 11.13
C SER A 51 4.57 3.61 10.79
N GLN A 52 3.59 4.11 11.55
CA GLN A 52 3.04 5.47 11.35
C GLN A 52 4.10 6.57 11.41
N LYS A 53 5.18 6.36 12.18
CA LYS A 53 6.30 7.31 12.30
C LYS A 53 7.13 7.45 11.02
N MET A 54 7.00 6.51 10.08
CA MET A 54 7.76 6.50 8.83
C MET A 54 6.97 7.03 7.63
N ILE A 55 5.71 7.44 7.83
CA ILE A 55 4.85 8.02 6.79
C ILE A 55 5.46 9.34 6.30
N GLY A 56 5.59 9.49 4.98
CA GLY A 56 6.05 10.74 4.34
C GLY A 56 7.57 10.92 4.28
N THR A 57 8.33 10.34 5.22
CA THR A 57 9.79 10.36 5.19
C THR A 57 10.36 9.24 4.33
N LEU A 58 9.79 8.03 4.45
CA LEU A 58 10.30 6.86 3.74
C LEU A 58 9.89 6.84 2.27
N ARG A 59 8.70 7.40 1.94
CA ARG A 59 8.10 7.38 0.61
C ARG A 59 8.21 5.99 -0.03
N TYR A 60 7.54 5.02 0.57
CA TYR A 60 7.80 3.59 0.32
C TYR A 60 7.61 3.18 -1.15
N MET A 61 6.79 3.91 -1.90
CA MET A 61 6.54 3.65 -3.32
C MET A 61 7.61 4.22 -4.27
N ASP A 62 8.39 5.21 -3.81
CA ASP A 62 9.46 5.85 -4.57
C ASP A 62 10.75 5.04 -4.36
N SER A 63 11.05 4.14 -5.30
CA SER A 63 12.17 3.20 -5.19
C SER A 63 13.50 3.76 -5.71
N LEU A 64 13.47 4.81 -6.53
CA LEU A 64 14.68 5.42 -7.07
C LEU A 64 15.21 6.51 -6.12
N ALA A 65 16.53 6.53 -5.90
CA ALA A 65 17.16 7.58 -5.10
C ALA A 65 16.90 8.99 -5.66
N GLU A 66 16.84 9.13 -6.98
CA GLU A 66 16.50 10.38 -7.66
C GLU A 66 15.06 10.84 -7.39
N GLU A 67 14.11 9.89 -7.25
CA GLU A 67 12.71 10.19 -6.89
C GLU A 67 12.65 10.78 -5.48
N GLN A 68 13.36 10.15 -4.53
CA GLN A 68 13.42 10.60 -3.15
C GLN A 68 14.11 11.97 -3.02
N GLN A 69 15.22 12.18 -3.73
CA GLN A 69 15.97 13.44 -3.70
C GLN A 69 15.17 14.60 -4.29
N ARG A 70 14.47 14.37 -5.41
CA ARG A 70 13.68 15.40 -6.09
C ARG A 70 12.26 15.54 -5.54
N GLY A 71 11.83 14.60 -4.72
CA GLY A 71 10.51 14.58 -4.14
C GLY A 71 9.39 14.27 -5.15
N ILE A 72 9.71 13.65 -6.29
CA ILE A 72 8.77 13.35 -7.37
C ILE A 72 8.60 11.85 -7.57
N THR A 73 7.45 11.43 -8.09
CA THR A 73 7.22 10.05 -8.53
C THR A 73 7.45 9.97 -10.04
N MET A 74 8.48 9.25 -10.47
CA MET A 74 8.80 9.06 -11.89
C MET A 74 8.25 7.74 -12.43
N LYS A 75 8.24 6.69 -11.60
CA LYS A 75 7.69 5.37 -11.94
C LYS A 75 6.47 5.05 -11.10
N SER A 76 5.50 4.41 -11.73
CA SER A 76 4.37 3.83 -11.02
C SER A 76 4.79 2.55 -10.30
N SER A 77 4.51 2.49 -9.00
CA SER A 77 4.67 1.30 -8.17
C SER A 77 3.29 0.80 -7.76
N SER A 78 3.07 -0.51 -7.80
CA SER A 78 1.82 -1.13 -7.37
C SER A 78 2.01 -1.87 -6.05
N ILE A 79 0.98 -1.79 -5.22
CA ILE A 79 0.91 -2.48 -3.93
C ILE A 79 -0.48 -3.10 -3.76
N SER A 80 -0.49 -4.32 -3.23
CA SER A 80 -1.71 -5.01 -2.84
C SER A 80 -1.94 -4.81 -1.34
N LEU A 81 -3.10 -4.26 -0.99
CA LEU A 81 -3.54 -4.06 0.38
C LEU A 81 -4.68 -5.02 0.67
N LEU A 82 -4.65 -5.66 1.85
CA LEU A 82 -5.72 -6.56 2.29
C LEU A 82 -6.56 -5.84 3.33
N TYR A 83 -7.70 -5.34 2.91
CA TYR A 83 -8.66 -4.77 3.83
C TYR A 83 -9.56 -5.87 4.42
N ARG A 84 -9.60 -5.96 5.75
CA ARG A 84 -10.56 -6.81 6.47
C ARG A 84 -11.67 -5.93 7.02
N ASN A 85 -12.89 -6.14 6.55
CA ASN A 85 -14.07 -5.56 7.18
C ASN A 85 -14.26 -6.21 8.56
N GLU A 86 -13.67 -5.66 9.62
CA GLU A 86 -14.04 -5.99 11.01
C GLU A 86 -15.39 -5.34 11.39
N CYS A 87 -16.40 -5.46 10.52
CA CYS A 87 -17.75 -4.97 10.76
C CYS A 87 -18.79 -6.10 10.75
N MET A 88 -18.43 -7.25 11.33
CA MET A 88 -19.39 -8.34 11.61
C MET A 88 -19.16 -9.03 12.97
N LEU A 89 -18.44 -8.37 13.88
CA LEU A 89 -18.31 -8.81 15.28
C LEU A 89 -18.54 -7.62 16.22
N ARG A 90 -19.78 -7.12 16.24
CA ARG A 90 -20.37 -6.43 17.37
C ARG A 90 -21.88 -6.59 17.34
#